data_AF-U3U3T4-F1
#
_entry.id   AF-U3U3T4-F1
#
_cell.length_a   1.000
_cell.length_b   1.000
_cell.length_c   1.000
_cell.angle_alpha   90.00
_cell.angle_beta   90.00
_cell.angle_gamma   90.00
#
_symmetry.space_group_name_H-M   'P 1'
#
loop_
_entity.id
_entity.type
_entity.pdbx_description
1 polymer ?
#
loop_
_entity_poly.entity_id
_entity_poly.type
_entity_poly.pdbx_seq_one_letter_code
_entity_poly.pdbx_strand_id
1 'polypeptide(L)' 'MHQTSTIPGYFDRPSGERFTPLRGFGNAHLQTLLPRLLRRRVTLRPHWQRLDLPDSDFVDLAWS' A
#
# COMPACT_ATOMS: atom_id res chain seq x y z
N MET A 1 13.87 24.40 24.08
CA MET A 1 13.66 23.34 23.06
C MET A 1 14.28 23.84 21.76
N HIS A 2 15.43 23.29 21.36
CA HIS A 2 16.13 23.72 20.15
C HIS A 2 15.56 22.97 18.93
N GLN A 3 15.10 23.72 17.93
CA GLN A 3 14.52 23.20 16.69
C GLN A 3 15.65 22.78 15.74
N THR A 4 15.86 21.49 15.56
CA THR A 4 16.87 20.92 14.66
C THR A 4 16.25 20.62 13.30
N SER A 5 16.10 21.63 12.44
CA SER A 5 16.03 21.45 10.98
C SER A 5 16.11 22.81 10.29
N THR A 6 17.20 23.05 9.55
CA THR A 6 17.41 24.25 8.72
C THR A 6 17.08 23.98 7.25
N ILE A 7 16.56 22.80 6.90
CA ILE A 7 16.23 22.47 5.52
C ILE A 7 14.86 23.10 5.19
N PRO A 8 14.78 24.08 4.27
CA PRO A 8 13.50 24.45 3.70
C PRO A 8 13.05 23.24 2.89
N GLY A 9 12.11 22.47 3.43
CA GLY A 9 11.48 21.40 2.68
C GLY A 9 10.77 22.02 1.49
N TYR A 10 11.42 22.00 0.33
CA TYR A 10 10.81 22.33 -0.95
C TYR A 10 9.86 21.20 -1.32
N PHE A 11 8.75 21.11 -0.59
CA PHE A 11 7.56 20.42 -1.06
C PHE A 11 6.91 21.37 -2.04
N ASP A 12 7.28 21.24 -3.31
CA ASP A 12 6.57 21.86 -4.41
C ASP A 12 5.14 21.33 -4.35
N ARG A 13 4.22 22.13 -3.79
CA ARG A 13 2.80 21.78 -3.73
C ARG A 13 2.26 22.14 -5.12
N PRO A 14 1.93 21.16 -5.99
CA PRO A 14 1.40 21.48 -7.32
C PRO A 14 0.18 22.39 -7.14
N SER A 15 0.29 23.60 -7.65
CA SER A 15 -0.67 24.68 -7.51
C SER A 15 -1.86 24.41 -8.42
N GLY A 16 -2.85 23.68 -7.91
CA GLY A 16 -4.21 23.74 -8.44
C GLY A 16 -4.65 22.62 -9.38
N GLU A 17 -4.01 21.44 -9.35
CA GLU A 17 -4.61 20.28 -10.01
C GLU A 17 -5.91 19.88 -9.29
N ARG A 18 -7.05 20.25 -9.89
CA ARG A 18 -8.37 19.86 -9.40
C ARG A 18 -8.55 18.38 -9.69
N PHE A 19 -8.72 17.59 -8.63
CA PHE A 19 -9.04 16.17 -8.74
C PHE A 19 -10.24 15.95 -9.67
N THR A 20 -10.02 15.20 -10.75
CA THR A 20 -11.07 14.85 -11.70
C THR A 20 -11.32 13.34 -11.60
N PRO A 21 -12.44 12.91 -11.00
CA PRO A 21 -12.74 11.49 -10.87
C PRO A 21 -13.03 10.87 -12.24
N LEU A 22 -12.82 9.55 -12.34
CA LEU A 22 -13.32 8.75 -13.47
C LEU A 22 -14.81 8.99 -13.68
N ARG A 23 -15.28 8.96 -14.94
CA ARG A 23 -16.71 9.12 -15.25
C ARG A 23 -17.53 8.10 -14.45
N GLY A 24 -18.50 8.57 -13.67
CA GLY A 24 -19.32 7.74 -12.77
C GLY A 24 -18.77 7.58 -11.34
N PHE A 25 -17.55 8.04 -11.04
CA PHE A 25 -16.93 7.98 -9.71
C PHE A 25 -16.94 9.31 -8.96
N GLY A 26 -17.91 10.18 -9.24
CA GLY A 26 -18.04 11.47 -8.55
C GLY A 26 -18.38 11.36 -7.06
N ASN A 27 -18.89 10.20 -6.61
CA ASN A 27 -19.22 9.95 -5.22
C ASN A 27 -18.04 9.27 -4.50
N ALA A 28 -17.47 9.96 -3.51
CA ALA A 28 -16.34 9.46 -2.71
C ALA A 28 -16.66 8.14 -1.96
N HIS A 29 -17.92 7.90 -1.60
CA HIS A 29 -18.34 6.64 -0.97
C HIS A 29 -18.35 5.48 -1.97
N LEU A 30 -18.70 5.73 -3.24
CA LEU A 30 -18.63 4.68 -4.27
C LEU A 30 -17.18 4.26 -4.53
N GLN A 31 -16.24 5.21 -4.53
CA GLN A 31 -14.81 4.91 -4.69
C GLN A 31 -14.27 4.00 -3.57
N THR A 32 -14.77 4.16 -2.34
CA THR A 32 -14.31 3.36 -1.18
C THR A 32 -15.02 2.01 -1.07
N LEU A 33 -16.25 1.89 -1.56
CA LEU A 33 -17.01 0.63 -1.57
C LEU A 33 -16.68 -0.26 -2.77
N LEU A 34 -16.28 0.32 -3.90
CA LEU A 34 -15.97 -0.42 -5.13
C LEU A 34 -14.98 -1.59 -4.95
N PRO A 35 -13.86 -1.46 -4.20
CA PRO A 35 -12.91 -2.55 -4.01
C PRO A 35 -13.51 -3.75 -3.26
N ARG A 36 -14.53 -3.52 -2.44
CA ARG A 36 -15.24 -4.57 -1.69
C ARG A 36 -16.27 -5.29 -2.56
N LEU A 37 -16.95 -4.54 -3.45
CA LEU A 37 -17.88 -5.08 -4.45
C LEU A 37 -17.14 -5.89 -5.51
N LEU A 38 -16.06 -5.34 -6.05
CA LEU A 38 -15.16 -6.00 -6.98
C LEU A 38 -14.11 -6.82 -6.21
N ARG A 39 -14.53 -7.62 -5.22
CA ARG A 39 -13.67 -8.51 -4.45
C ARG A 39 -12.98 -9.50 -5.40
N ARG A 40 -11.86 -9.05 -5.97
CA ARG A 40 -10.98 -9.86 -6.79
C ARG A 40 -10.43 -10.90 -5.84
N ARG A 41 -10.87 -12.14 -5.98
CA ARG A 41 -10.26 -13.24 -5.24
C ARG A 41 -8.80 -13.26 -5.67
N VAL A 42 -7.94 -12.86 -4.75
CA VAL A 42 -6.50 -12.91 -4.96
C VAL A 42 -6.13 -14.39 -4.92
N THR A 43 -6.05 -15.02 -6.10
CA THR A 43 -5.60 -16.41 -6.25
C THR A 43 -4.08 -16.47 -6.15
N LEU A 44 -3.50 -15.83 -5.13
CA LEU A 44 -2.10 -16.04 -4.80
C LEU A 44 -2.00 -17.46 -4.24
N ARG A 45 -1.27 -18.33 -4.93
CA ARG A 45 -0.85 -19.63 -4.41
C ARG A 45 0.60 -19.45 -3.96
N PRO A 46 0.85 -18.94 -2.73
CA PRO A 46 2.22 -18.80 -2.26
C PRO A 46 2.88 -20.17 -2.19
N HIS A 47 4.13 -20.22 -2.65
CA HIS A 47 5.05 -21.29 -2.35
C HIS A 47 5.44 -21.20 -0.89
N TRP A 48 5.18 -22.28 -0.16
CA TRP A 48 5.58 -22.43 1.23
C TRP A 48 6.90 -23.19 1.27
N GLN A 49 7.87 -22.65 1.99
CA GLN A 49 9.17 -23.27 2.19
C GLN A 49 9.58 -23.15 3.65
N ARG A 50 9.87 -24.30 4.26
CA ARG A 50 10.49 -24.36 5.58
C ARG A 50 12.01 -24.42 5.42
N LEU A 51 12.72 -23.60 6.18
CA LEU A 51 14.16 -23.64 6.32
C LEU A 51 14.49 -24.06 7.75
N ASP A 52 15.23 -25.16 7.90
CA ASP A 52 15.78 -25.57 9.18
C ASP A 52 17.14 -24.89 9.36
N LEU A 53 17.31 -24.18 10.47
CA LEU A 53 18.55 -23.49 10.81
C LEU A 53 19.50 -24.44 11.56
N PRO A 54 20.83 -24.23 11.44
CA PRO A 54 21.83 -25.05 12.13
C PRO A 54 21.71 -24.93 13.66
N ASP A 55 21.05 -23.89 14.16
CA ASP A 55 20.78 -23.64 15.58
C ASP A 55 19.54 -24.39 16.09
N SER A 56 19.04 -25.39 15.34
CA SER A 56 17.82 -26.16 15.64
C SER A 56 16.52 -25.35 15.69
N ASP A 57 16.53 -24.16 15.08
CA ASP A 57 15.36 -23.31 14.87
C ASP A 57 14.80 -23.48 13.45
N PHE A 58 13.60 -22.96 13.17
CA PHE A 58 12.98 -23.04 11.85
C PHE A 58 12.38 -21.70 11.40
N VAL A 59 12.39 -21.47 10.09
CA VAL A 59 11.72 -20.33 9.47
C VAL A 59 10.77 -20.84 8.38
N ASP A 60 9.50 -20.45 8.47
CA ASP A 60 8.51 -20.72 7.45
C ASP A 60 8.34 -19.47 6.55
N LEU A 61 8.68 -19.62 5.27
CA LEU A 61 8.58 -18.55 4.27
C LEU A 61 7.39 -18.82 3.34
N ALA A 62 6.66 -17.75 3.01
CA ALA A 62 5.63 -17.72 1.97
C ALA A 62 6.03 -16.69 0.91
N TRP A 63 6.24 -17.14 -0.33
CA TRP A 63 6.61 -16.26 -1.47
C TRP A 63 5.87 -16.66 -2.75
N SER A 64 5.75 -15.75 -3.71
CA SER A 64 5.01 -15.94 -4.97
C SER A 64 5.75 -15.37 -6.15
#